data_AF-A0A0S2HX38-F1
#
_entry.id   AF-A0A0S2HX38-F1
#
_cell.length_a   1.000
_cell.length_b   1.000
_cell.length_c   1.000
_cell.angle_alpha   90.00
_cell.angle_beta   90.00
_cell.angle_gamma   90.00
#
_symmetry.space_group_name_H-M   'P 1'
#
loop_
_entity.id
_entity.type
_entity.pdbx_description
1 polymer ?
#
loop_
_entity_poly.entity_id
_entity_poly.type
_entity_poly.pdbx_seq_one_letter_code
_entity_poly.pdbx_strand_id
1 'polypeptide(L)'
;MLYKGEHESVDLNSEITFIENYIALEKLRHDKSFTVQFNYPKNIEGYKIPPLLLFPLVENAFKHSSSGVKLALDLEGDQLMFRTQNNYHQTKTDKYLNSESNGIGLKNTSERLTVLFPEKHNLQIQDNGETFIVDLKVTLTNE
;
A
#
# COMPACT_ATOMS: atom_id res chain seq x y z
N MET A 1 -11.15 14.97 -2.06
CA MET A 1 -11.44 14.91 -3.51
C MET A 1 -12.03 13.55 -3.80
N LEU A 2 -13.30 13.51 -4.19
CA LEU A 2 -13.99 12.28 -4.59
C LEU A 2 -13.72 12.08 -6.09
N TYR A 3 -12.84 11.15 -6.44
CA TYR A 3 -12.65 10.73 -7.82
C TYR A 3 -13.89 9.96 -8.28
N LYS A 4 -14.78 10.65 -9.00
CA LYS A 4 -15.88 10.06 -9.76
C LYS A 4 -15.52 10.15 -11.24
N GLY A 5 -15.11 9.03 -11.81
CA GLY A 5 -14.92 8.86 -13.25
C GLY A 5 -14.69 7.38 -13.53
N GLU A 6 -15.63 6.74 -14.22
CA GLU A 6 -15.46 5.41 -14.78
C GLU A 6 -14.22 5.42 -15.68
N HIS A 7 -13.23 4.59 -15.38
CA HIS A 7 -11.99 4.39 -16.16
C HIS A 7 -10.97 5.54 -16.25
N GLU A 8 -10.77 6.34 -15.20
CA GLU A 8 -9.50 7.10 -15.10
C GLU A 8 -8.39 6.20 -14.55
N SER A 9 -7.50 5.74 -15.42
CA SER A 9 -6.23 5.10 -15.06
C SER A 9 -5.09 6.11 -15.11
N VAL A 10 -4.12 6.00 -14.21
CA VAL A 10 -2.87 6.76 -14.25
C VAL A 10 -1.70 5.83 -14.61
N ASP A 11 -0.63 6.40 -15.15
CA ASP A 11 0.60 5.64 -15.37
C ASP A 11 1.15 5.17 -14.02
N LEU A 12 1.61 3.92 -13.94
CA LEU A 12 2.21 3.37 -12.73
C LEU A 12 3.38 4.24 -12.26
N ASN A 13 4.18 4.80 -13.18
CA ASN A 13 5.21 5.80 -12.88
C ASN A 13 4.68 6.99 -12.06
N SER A 14 3.50 7.50 -12.39
CA SER A 14 2.90 8.64 -11.68
C SER A 14 2.53 8.27 -10.24
N GLU A 15 1.97 7.08 -10.03
CA GLU A 15 1.68 6.57 -8.68
C GLU A 15 2.97 6.34 -7.89
N ILE A 16 4.03 5.80 -8.51
CA ILE A 16 5.34 5.61 -7.86
C ILE A 16 5.96 6.95 -7.46
N THR A 17 5.97 7.94 -8.35
CA THR A 17 6.43 9.30 -8.03
C THR A 17 5.62 9.91 -6.88
N PHE A 18 4.31 9.69 -6.85
CA PHE A 18 3.46 10.13 -5.74
C PHE A 18 3.88 9.47 -4.42
N ILE A 19 4.13 8.17 -4.42
CA ILE A 19 4.62 7.42 -3.24
C ILE A 19 6.01 7.91 -2.82
N GLU A 20 6.93 8.15 -3.74
CA GLU A 20 8.28 8.67 -3.43
C GLU A 20 8.22 10.04 -2.77
N ASN A 21 7.38 10.95 -3.30
CA ASN A 21 7.16 12.27 -2.72
C ASN A 21 6.56 12.16 -1.31
N TYR A 22 5.60 11.26 -1.11
CA TYR A 22 5.04 10.99 0.21
C TYR A 22 6.10 10.45 1.18
N ILE A 23 6.93 9.50 0.76
CA ILE A 23 8.05 8.98 1.55
C ILE A 23 9.02 10.10 1.93
N ALA A 24 9.36 10.99 1.00
CA ALA A 24 10.24 12.12 1.27
C ALA A 24 9.65 13.06 2.32
N LEU A 25 8.35 13.34 2.26
CA LEU A 25 7.65 14.15 3.25
C LEU A 25 7.58 13.46 4.63
N GLU A 26 7.24 12.17 4.68
CA GLU A 26 7.21 11.41 5.94
C GLU A 26 8.59 11.36 6.59
N LYS A 27 9.67 11.17 5.81
CA LYS A 27 11.05 11.22 6.34
C LYS A 27 11.42 12.54 7.03
N LEU A 28 10.75 13.65 6.69
CA LEU A 28 10.95 14.94 7.39
C LEU A 28 10.22 15.00 8.74
N ARG A 29 9.16 14.19 8.92
CA ARG A 29 8.33 14.16 10.13
C ARG A 29 8.87 13.20 11.19
N HIS A 30 9.55 12.14 10.75
CA HIS A 30 10.15 11.14 11.63
C HIS A 30 11.59 11.48 12.01
N ASP A 31 12.08 10.88 13.10
CA ASP A 31 13.47 11.01 13.49
C ASP A 31 14.42 10.27 12.54
N LYS A 32 15.73 10.51 12.69
CA LYS A 32 16.78 9.91 11.84
C LYS A 32 16.89 8.39 11.97
N SER A 33 16.30 7.79 13.00
CA SER A 33 16.31 6.33 13.20
C SER A 33 15.21 5.62 12.40
N PHE A 34 14.22 6.36 11.90
CA PHE A 34 13.15 5.81 11.07
C PHE A 34 13.67 5.39 9.70
N THR A 35 13.54 4.10 9.39
CA THR A 35 14.06 3.52 8.14
C THR A 35 12.96 3.34 7.10
N VAL A 36 13.23 3.73 5.86
CA VAL A 36 12.32 3.48 4.73
C VAL A 36 13.08 2.84 3.59
N GLN A 37 12.57 1.70 3.12
CA GLN A 37 13.06 1.02 1.92
C GLN A 37 11.92 0.91 0.92
N PHE A 38 12.17 1.29 -0.33
CA PHE A 38 11.23 1.08 -1.43
C PHE A 38 11.98 0.49 -2.62
N ASN A 39 11.65 -0.75 -2.96
CA ASN A 39 12.23 -1.45 -4.10
C ASN A 39 11.16 -1.68 -5.17
N TYR A 40 11.50 -1.39 -6.42
CA TYR A 40 10.63 -1.64 -7.57
C TYR A 40 11.48 -1.80 -8.84
N PRO A 41 10.99 -2.50 -9.87
CA PRO A 41 11.72 -2.69 -11.12
C PRO A 41 11.98 -1.35 -11.83
N LYS A 42 13.09 -1.26 -12.57
CA LYS A 42 13.44 -0.03 -13.32
C LYS A 42 12.52 0.23 -14.52
N ASN A 43 11.96 -0.82 -15.11
CA ASN A 43 11.09 -0.72 -16.27
C ASN A 43 9.65 -1.02 -15.85
N ILE A 44 8.87 0.04 -15.69
CA ILE A 44 7.44 0.01 -15.37
C ILE A 44 6.63 0.83 -16.37
N GLU A 45 7.23 1.12 -17.54
CA GLU A 45 6.59 1.88 -18.60
C GLU A 45 5.43 1.08 -19.23
N GLY A 46 4.38 1.78 -19.65
CA GLY A 46 3.21 1.19 -20.30
C GLY A 46 2.19 0.56 -19.35
N TYR A 47 2.51 0.37 -18.06
CA TYR A 47 1.55 -0.10 -17.07
C TYR A 47 0.68 1.05 -16.56
N LYS A 48 -0.63 0.81 -16.54
CA LYS A 48 -1.62 1.73 -15.99
C LYS A 48 -2.38 1.10 -14.85
N ILE A 49 -2.69 1.90 -13.83
CA ILE A 49 -3.42 1.46 -12.65
C ILE A 49 -4.47 2.50 -12.26
N PRO A 50 -5.53 2.11 -11.53
CA PRO A 50 -6.40 3.07 -10.87
C PRO A 50 -5.59 4.02 -9.98
N PRO A 51 -5.88 5.33 -9.97
CA PRO A 51 -5.16 6.30 -9.16
C PRO A 51 -5.30 5.96 -7.68
N LEU A 52 -4.23 6.17 -6.90
CA LEU A 52 -4.23 5.91 -5.46
C LEU A 52 -4.57 4.45 -5.12
N LEU A 53 -4.25 3.49 -6.00
CA LEU A 53 -4.46 2.07 -5.71
C LEU A 53 -3.53 1.60 -4.58
N LEU A 54 -2.26 1.99 -4.65
CA LEU A 54 -1.21 1.52 -3.75
C LEU A 54 -1.10 2.41 -2.51
N PHE A 55 -1.45 3.69 -2.67
CA PHE A 55 -1.29 4.69 -1.61
C PHE A 55 -1.95 4.32 -0.26
N PRO A 56 -3.19 3.79 -0.18
CA PRO A 56 -3.79 3.42 1.10
C PRO A 56 -2.97 2.38 1.88
N LEU A 57 -2.28 1.47 1.17
CA LEU A 57 -1.42 0.47 1.79
C LEU A 57 -0.13 1.08 2.32
N VAL A 58 0.43 2.06 1.59
CA VAL A 58 1.60 2.84 2.01
C VAL A 58 1.26 3.69 3.23
N GLU A 59 0.16 4.45 3.18
CA GLU A 59 -0.33 5.27 4.29
C GLU A 59 -0.55 4.42 5.54
N ASN A 60 -1.19 3.25 5.40
CA ASN A 60 -1.38 2.31 6.50
C ASN A 60 -0.04 1.88 7.12
N ALA A 61 0.95 1.52 6.30
CA ALA A 61 2.24 1.07 6.79
C ALA A 61 2.98 2.19 7.57
N PHE A 62 2.95 3.43 7.08
CA PHE A 62 3.55 4.58 7.79
C PHE A 62 2.81 4.93 9.08
N LYS A 63 1.47 4.99 9.03
CA LYS A 63 0.62 5.35 10.17
C LYS A 63 0.81 4.44 11.37
N HIS A 64 1.07 3.15 11.13
CA HIS A 64 1.20 2.14 12.18
C HIS A 64 2.65 1.70 12.42
N SER A 65 3.63 2.30 11.73
CA SER A 65 5.03 1.98 11.95
C SER A 65 5.57 2.66 13.21
N SER A 66 6.42 1.94 13.93
CA SER A 66 7.18 2.47 15.07
C SER A 66 8.62 2.84 14.72
N SER A 67 9.25 2.18 13.74
CA SER A 67 10.67 2.46 13.40
C SER A 67 11.04 2.30 11.93
N GLY A 68 10.14 1.77 11.11
CA GLY A 68 10.39 1.73 9.68
C GLY A 68 9.36 1.00 8.84
N VAL A 69 9.48 1.22 7.54
CA VAL A 69 8.61 0.68 6.50
C VAL A 69 9.46 0.12 5.37
N LYS A 70 9.08 -1.07 4.90
CA LYS A 70 9.60 -1.67 3.68
C LYS A 70 8.46 -1.80 2.68
N LEU A 71 8.70 -1.31 1.48
CA LEU A 71 7.79 -1.37 0.34
C LEU A 71 8.49 -2.13 -0.78
N ALA A 72 7.79 -3.03 -1.43
CA ALA A 72 8.29 -3.72 -2.60
C ALA A 72 7.19 -3.79 -3.66
N LEU A 73 7.51 -3.41 -4.88
CA LEU A 73 6.68 -3.64 -6.06
C LEU A 73 7.42 -4.57 -7.01
N ASP A 74 6.69 -5.51 -7.61
CA ASP A 74 7.18 -6.34 -8.69
C ASP A 74 6.11 -6.52 -9.77
N LEU A 75 6.56 -6.76 -11.00
CA LEU A 75 5.71 -6.96 -12.18
C LEU A 75 6.09 -8.25 -12.88
N GLU A 76 5.12 -9.14 -13.06
CA GLU A 76 5.28 -10.38 -13.81
C GLU A 76 4.17 -10.50 -14.86
N GLY A 77 4.47 -10.12 -16.10
CA GLY A 77 3.47 -10.05 -17.17
C GLY A 77 2.42 -8.98 -16.84
N ASP A 78 1.15 -9.39 -16.72
CA ASP A 78 0.05 -8.50 -16.31
C ASP A 78 -0.17 -8.47 -14.79
N GLN A 79 0.64 -9.18 -14.02
CA GLN A 79 0.51 -9.24 -12.56
C GLN A 79 1.31 -8.14 -11.90
N LEU A 80 0.63 -7.29 -11.14
CA LEU A 80 1.26 -6.38 -10.19
C LEU A 80 1.23 -6.99 -8.80
N MET A 81 2.41 -7.09 -8.18
CA MET A 81 2.59 -7.55 -6.82
C MET A 81 3.15 -6.39 -5.99
N PHE A 82 2.47 -6.06 -4.90
CA PHE A 82 2.88 -4.99 -4.00
C PHE A 82 2.84 -5.46 -2.56
N ARG A 83 3.97 -5.34 -1.87
CA ARG A 83 4.13 -5.68 -0.47
C ARG A 83 4.44 -4.44 0.35
N THR A 84 3.71 -4.25 1.44
CA THR A 84 4.11 -3.35 2.52
C THR A 84 4.43 -4.16 3.77
N GLN A 85 5.46 -3.72 4.49
CA GLN A 85 5.86 -4.30 5.76
C GLN A 85 6.26 -3.18 6.70
N ASN A 86 5.65 -3.13 7.89
CA ASN A 86 6.02 -2.21 8.94
C ASN A 86 6.18 -2.96 10.27
N ASN A 87 7.09 -2.46 11.11
CA ASN A 87 7.22 -2.93 12.48
C ASN A 87 6.31 -2.11 13.40
N TYR A 88 5.74 -2.73 14.41
CA TYR A 88 4.96 -2.04 15.43
C TYR A 88 5.21 -2.67 16.79
N HIS A 89 5.03 -1.91 17.87
CA HIS A 89 5.12 -2.45 19.22
C HIS A 89 3.72 -2.68 19.75
N GLN A 90 3.33 -3.94 19.89
CA GLN A 90 2.12 -4.32 20.60
C GLN A 90 2.37 -4.18 22.10
N THR A 91 1.95 -3.07 22.72
CA THR A 91 1.99 -2.95 24.18
C THR A 91 0.82 -3.72 24.78
N LYS A 92 1.00 -4.37 25.94
CA LYS A 92 -0.06 -5.12 26.66
C LYS A 92 -1.27 -4.24 27.06
N THR A 93 -1.14 -2.93 26.93
CA THR A 93 -2.18 -1.91 27.15
C THR A 93 -2.90 -1.48 25.88
N ASP A 94 -2.49 -1.96 24.71
CA ASP A 94 -3.11 -1.62 23.44
C ASP A 94 -4.44 -2.35 23.27
N LYS A 95 -5.46 -1.83 23.96
CA LYS A 95 -6.88 -1.99 23.57
C LYS A 95 -7.15 -1.50 22.14
N TYR A 96 -6.16 -0.91 21.46
CA TYR A 96 -6.23 -0.42 20.07
C TYR A 96 -6.42 -1.51 19.02
N LEU A 97 -6.19 -2.79 19.34
CA LEU A 97 -6.57 -3.89 18.43
C LEU A 97 -8.08 -4.17 18.44
N ASN A 98 -8.82 -3.63 19.41
CA ASN A 98 -10.28 -3.73 19.51
C ASN A 98 -11.01 -2.43 19.13
N SER A 99 -10.32 -1.40 18.65
CA SER A 99 -11.00 -0.24 18.07
C SER A 99 -11.40 -0.56 16.64
N GLU A 100 -12.71 -0.56 16.35
CA GLU A 100 -13.32 -0.77 15.04
C GLU A 100 -12.68 0.06 13.90
N SER A 101 -11.89 1.10 14.22
CA SER A 101 -11.18 1.97 13.29
C SER A 101 -9.93 1.38 12.64
N ASN A 102 -9.25 0.40 13.27
CA ASN A 102 -7.97 -0.13 12.74
C ASN A 102 -8.16 -1.01 11.48
N GLY A 103 -9.36 -1.53 11.27
CA GLY A 103 -9.70 -2.31 10.06
C GLY A 103 -10.31 -1.49 8.93
N ILE A 104 -10.74 -0.24 9.17
CA ILE A 104 -11.52 0.53 8.18
C ILE A 104 -10.70 0.81 6.92
N GLY A 105 -9.42 1.17 7.05
CA GLY A 105 -8.56 1.48 5.91
C GLY A 105 -8.38 0.30 4.96
N LEU A 106 -8.03 -0.87 5.52
CA LEU A 106 -7.86 -2.10 4.75
C LEU A 106 -9.20 -2.68 4.27
N LYS A 107 -10.27 -2.55 5.04
CA LYS A 107 -11.63 -2.92 4.63
C LYS A 107 -12.08 -2.10 3.42
N ASN A 108 -11.96 -0.77 3.47
CA ASN A 108 -12.28 0.11 2.35
C ASN A 108 -11.41 -0.21 1.12
N THR A 109 -10.14 -0.53 1.35
CA THR A 109 -9.23 -0.97 0.28
C THR A 109 -9.72 -2.29 -0.35
N SER A 110 -10.11 -3.27 0.46
CA SER A 110 -10.65 -4.55 -0.02
C SER A 110 -11.96 -4.40 -0.79
N GLU A 111 -12.89 -3.59 -0.30
CA GLU A 111 -14.15 -3.29 -0.99
C GLU A 111 -13.89 -2.60 -2.33
N ARG A 112 -12.97 -1.62 -2.35
CA ARG A 112 -12.54 -0.93 -3.57
C ARG A 112 -11.89 -1.89 -4.58
N LEU A 113 -11.03 -2.81 -4.12
CA LEU A 113 -10.41 -3.83 -4.96
C LEU A 113 -11.45 -4.78 -5.57
N THR A 114 -12.51 -5.10 -4.84
CA THR A 114 -13.62 -5.94 -5.35
C THR A 114 -14.34 -5.27 -6.53
N VAL A 115 -14.50 -3.94 -6.49
CA VAL A 115 -15.11 -3.17 -7.57
C VAL A 115 -14.16 -3.01 -8.76
N LEU A 116 -12.88 -2.72 -8.51
CA LEU A 116 -11.91 -2.41 -9.57
C LEU A 116 -11.34 -3.67 -10.25
N PHE A 117 -11.20 -4.77 -9.51
CA PHE A 117 -10.55 -6.00 -9.96
C PHE A 117 -11.39 -7.23 -9.56
N PRO A 118 -12.65 -7.35 -10.03
CA PRO A 118 -13.52 -8.47 -9.66
C PRO A 118 -12.86 -9.80 -10.04
N GLU A 119 -12.67 -10.68 -9.05
CA GLU A 119 -11.98 -11.98 -9.15
C GLU A 119 -10.53 -11.93 -9.69
N LYS A 120 -9.96 -10.72 -9.80
CA LYS A 120 -8.63 -10.43 -10.37
C LYS A 120 -7.67 -9.83 -9.35
N HIS A 121 -7.97 -9.99 -8.07
CA HIS A 121 -7.12 -9.52 -6.99
C HIS A 121 -7.02 -10.53 -5.85
N ASN A 122 -5.93 -10.43 -5.09
CA ASN A 122 -5.74 -11.11 -3.83
C ASN A 122 -5.06 -10.15 -2.85
N LEU A 123 -5.68 -9.93 -1.70
CA LEU A 123 -5.13 -9.14 -0.61
C LEU A 123 -4.92 -10.07 0.59
N GLN A 124 -3.66 -10.25 1.00
CA GLN A 124 -3.28 -11.04 2.17
C GLN A 124 -2.70 -10.13 3.24
N ILE A 125 -3.09 -10.39 4.49
CA ILE A 125 -2.62 -9.66 5.65
C ILE A 125 -1.99 -10.66 6.61
N GLN A 126 -0.77 -10.38 7.04
CA GLN A 126 -0.06 -11.17 8.04
C GLN A 126 0.33 -10.26 9.19
N ASP A 127 0.00 -10.70 10.40
CA ASP A 127 0.32 -10.00 11.63
C ASP A 127 0.85 -11.01 12.65
N ASN A 128 2.06 -10.77 13.15
CA ASN A 128 2.71 -11.64 14.13
C ASN A 128 2.99 -10.95 15.49
N GLY A 129 2.41 -9.77 15.74
CA GLY A 129 2.61 -9.03 17.00
C GLY A 129 3.80 -8.08 17.01
N GLU A 130 4.70 -8.19 16.04
CA GLU A 130 5.89 -7.33 15.89
C GLU A 130 5.97 -6.68 14.50
N THR A 131 5.50 -7.42 13.50
CA THR A 131 5.52 -7.04 12.09
C THR A 131 4.13 -7.21 11.52
N PHE A 132 3.71 -6.19 10.78
CA PHE A 132 2.49 -6.19 9.98
C PHE A 132 2.88 -6.19 8.50
N ILE A 133 2.38 -7.15 7.73
CA ILE A 133 2.67 -7.32 6.30
C ILE A 133 1.35 -7.33 5.53
N VAL A 134 1.29 -6.54 4.46
CA VAL A 134 0.20 -6.57 3.50
C VAL A 134 0.75 -6.92 2.14
N ASP A 135 0.21 -7.99 1.55
CA ASP A 135 0.52 -8.47 0.22
C ASP A 135 -0.69 -8.24 -0.68
N LEU A 136 -0.52 -7.43 -1.72
CA LEU A 136 -1.49 -7.20 -2.77
C LEU A 136 -0.98 -7.84 -4.06
N LYS A 137 -1.82 -8.65 -4.70
CA LYS A 137 -1.64 -9.11 -6.07
C LYS A 137 -2.86 -8.72 -6.89
N VAL A 138 -2.65 -8.07 -8.04
CA VAL A 138 -3.73 -7.72 -8.98
C VAL A 138 -3.33 -8.06 -10.41
N THR A 139 -4.30 -8.55 -11.18
CA THR A 139 -4.18 -8.67 -12.64
C THR A 139 -4.58 -7.36 -13.30
N LEU A 140 -3.64 -6.71 -13.96
CA LEU A 140 -3.86 -5.46 -14.69
C LEU A 140 -4.57 -5.77 -16.01
N THR A 141 -5.77 -5.24 -16.19
CA THR A 141 -6.49 -5.31 -17.46
C THR A 141 -6.10 -4.15 -18.35
N ASN A 142 -5.52 -4.45 -19.50
CA ASN A 142 -5.36 -3.50 -20.60
C ASN A 142 -6.72 -3.34 -21.29
N GLU A 143 -7.59 -2.47 -20.77
CA GLU A 143 -8.74 -1.95 -21.52
C GLU A 143 -8.46 -0.51 -21.98
#